data_AF-A0A8H2WY80-F1
#
_entry.id   AF-A0A8H2WY80-F1
#
_cell.length_a   1.000
_cell.length_b   1.000
_cell.length_c   1.000
_cell.angle_alpha   90.00
_cell.angle_beta   90.00
_cell.angle_gamma   90.00
#
_symmetry.space_group_name_H-M   'P 1'
#
loop_
_entity.id
_entity.type
_entity.pdbx_description
1 polymer ?
#
loop_
_entity_poly.entity_id
_entity_poly.type
_entity_poly.pdbx_seq_one_letter_code
_entity_poly.pdbx_strand_id
1 'polypeptide(L)'
;MMSARILSRASSHAYRHRCQTLGIRFSSSSAENATSAPTAAPSKAAISSCPASTNLSGLTWLKGQPPVLALEDSEYPGWLWTLLDEKKPGDGTSKAERRKQNRDKIKLQNFMKSQ
;
A
#
# COMPACT_ATOMS: atom_id res chain seq x y z
N MET A 1 -20.18 47.41 35.52
CA MET A 1 -20.55 46.15 36.20
C MET A 1 -19.70 45.02 35.62
N MET A 2 -19.38 44.06 36.47
CA MET A 2 -18.18 43.20 36.45
C MET A 2 -17.96 42.40 35.15
N SER A 3 -16.70 42.38 34.70
CA SER A 3 -16.18 41.62 33.56
C SER A 3 -16.06 40.13 33.92
N ALA A 4 -16.66 39.26 33.11
CA ALA A 4 -16.68 37.81 33.34
C ALA A 4 -15.34 37.17 32.96
N ARG A 5 -14.62 36.65 33.96
CA ARG A 5 -13.43 35.82 33.78
C ARG A 5 -13.87 34.36 33.61
N ILE A 6 -13.74 33.82 32.40
CA ILE A 6 -14.04 32.41 32.11
C ILE A 6 -12.73 31.65 31.90
N LEU A 7 -12.49 30.74 32.85
CA LEU A 7 -11.60 29.57 32.90
C LEU A 7 -10.48 29.45 31.84
N SER A 8 -9.25 29.72 32.25
CA SER A 8 -8.05 29.16 31.60
C SER A 8 -7.55 27.96 32.40
N ARG A 9 -7.64 26.77 31.81
CA ARG A 9 -7.03 25.56 32.36
C ARG A 9 -6.50 24.69 31.23
N ALA A 10 -5.40 25.14 30.61
CA ALA A 10 -4.62 24.31 29.71
C ALA A 10 -3.70 23.40 30.56
N SER A 11 -4.13 22.16 30.77
CA SER A 11 -3.30 21.10 31.33
C SER A 11 -2.44 20.51 30.21
N SER A 12 -1.21 21.00 30.07
CA SER A 12 -0.24 20.47 29.11
C SER A 12 0.37 19.19 29.65
N HIS A 13 -0.27 18.04 29.40
CA HIS A 13 0.36 16.74 29.61
C HIS A 13 1.35 16.48 28.46
N ALA A 14 2.61 16.86 28.65
CA ALA A 14 3.69 16.51 27.76
C ALA A 14 4.02 15.02 27.92
N TYR A 15 3.35 14.17 27.13
CA TYR A 15 3.73 12.77 27.01
C TYR A 15 5.03 12.70 26.20
N ARG A 16 6.17 12.60 26.90
CA ARG A 16 7.46 12.28 26.28
C ARG A 16 7.42 10.79 25.91
N HIS A 17 7.08 10.49 24.65
CA HIS A 17 7.31 9.17 24.08
C HIS A 17 8.83 8.91 24.03
N ARG A 18 9.29 8.11 24.99
CA ARG A 18 10.61 7.47 24.99
C ARG A 18 10.69 6.55 23.77
N CYS A 19 11.28 7.04 22.67
CA CYS A 19 11.62 6.20 21.53
C CYS A 19 12.77 5.27 21.94
N GLN A 20 12.45 4.02 22.28
CA GLN A 20 13.44 2.98 22.48
C GLN A 20 13.86 2.46 21.09
N THR A 21 15.00 2.93 20.59
CA THR A 21 15.63 2.38 19.39
C THR A 21 16.18 0.99 19.71
N LEU A 22 15.39 -0.05 19.46
CA LEU A 22 15.90 -1.43 19.50
C LEU A 22 16.78 -1.62 18.26
N GLY A 23 18.07 -1.76 18.52
CA GLY A 23 19.12 -1.89 17.52
C GLY A 23 18.95 -3.14 16.65
N ILE A 24 18.87 -2.92 15.35
CA ILE A 24 18.97 -3.98 14.35
C ILE A 24 20.43 -4.42 14.30
N ARG A 25 20.75 -5.58 14.89
CA ARG A 25 22.03 -6.24 14.69
C ARG A 25 22.01 -6.89 13.31
N PHE A 26 22.62 -6.21 12.34
CA PHE A 26 22.89 -6.79 11.03
C PHE A 26 24.04 -7.80 11.19
N SER A 27 23.75 -9.08 11.09
CA SER A 27 24.75 -10.15 11.12
C SER A 27 25.20 -10.42 9.68
N SER A 28 26.39 -9.91 9.33
CA SER A 28 27.04 -10.15 8.04
C SER A 28 28.02 -11.30 8.20
N SER A 29 27.64 -12.52 7.83
CA SER A 29 28.60 -13.61 7.65
C SER A 29 29.14 -13.58 6.23
N SER A 30 30.36 -13.06 6.07
CA SER A 30 31.18 -13.32 4.88
C SER A 30 31.53 -14.81 4.88
N ALA A 31 31.13 -15.50 3.82
CA ALA A 31 31.65 -16.81 3.47
C ALA A 31 31.83 -16.82 1.95
N GLU A 32 33.02 -16.39 1.55
CA GLU A 32 33.60 -16.67 0.25
C GLU A 32 33.73 -18.18 0.02
N ASN A 33 33.12 -18.70 -1.05
CA ASN A 33 33.78 -19.70 -1.88
C ASN A 33 33.22 -19.68 -3.31
N ALA A 34 34.13 -19.53 -4.26
CA ALA A 34 33.88 -19.54 -5.69
C ALA A 34 33.53 -20.94 -6.19
N THR A 35 32.70 -21.04 -7.24
CA THR A 35 33.00 -21.78 -8.49
C THR A 35 31.76 -21.80 -9.42
N SER A 36 32.05 -21.48 -10.69
CA SER A 36 31.29 -21.73 -11.93
C SER A 36 29.92 -21.09 -12.14
N ALA A 37 29.90 -20.13 -13.06
CA ALA A 37 28.73 -19.70 -13.81
C ALA A 37 28.00 -20.90 -14.47
N PRO A 38 26.68 -20.77 -14.65
CA PRO A 38 26.19 -20.68 -16.00
C PRO A 38 25.56 -19.30 -16.22
N THR A 39 25.90 -18.70 -17.35
CA THR A 39 25.28 -17.52 -17.92
C THR A 39 23.76 -17.67 -17.89
N ALA A 40 23.11 -17.04 -16.92
CA ALA A 40 21.67 -16.87 -16.94
C ALA A 40 21.36 -15.94 -18.11
N ALA A 41 20.82 -16.49 -19.19
CA ALA A 41 20.02 -15.75 -20.16
C ALA A 41 19.06 -14.82 -19.39
N PRO A 42 18.70 -13.63 -19.91
CA PRO A 42 17.80 -12.72 -19.21
C PRO A 42 16.50 -13.45 -18.93
N SER A 43 16.34 -13.97 -17.71
CA SER A 43 15.10 -14.56 -17.27
C SER A 43 14.11 -13.40 -17.29
N LYS A 44 13.11 -13.52 -18.16
CA LYS A 44 11.98 -12.60 -18.16
C LYS A 44 11.56 -12.45 -16.70
N ALA A 45 11.49 -11.21 -16.22
CA ALA A 45 11.06 -10.94 -14.85
C ALA A 45 9.79 -11.76 -14.58
N ALA A 46 9.77 -12.49 -13.47
CA ALA A 46 8.61 -13.30 -13.11
C ALA A 46 7.37 -12.40 -13.10
N ILE A 47 6.35 -12.79 -13.86
CA ILE A 47 5.13 -11.98 -14.08
C ILE A 47 4.34 -11.89 -12.78
N SER A 48 4.31 -12.98 -12.01
CA SER A 48 3.79 -13.01 -10.65
C SER A 48 4.89 -13.15 -9.60
N SER A 49 4.58 -12.71 -8.38
CA SER A 49 5.42 -12.86 -7.19
C SER A 49 5.15 -14.18 -6.45
N CYS A 50 4.03 -14.85 -6.77
CA CYS A 50 3.52 -16.01 -6.07
C CYS A 50 3.64 -17.25 -6.96
N PRO A 51 4.45 -18.27 -6.59
CA PRO A 51 4.56 -19.46 -7.41
C PRO A 51 3.25 -20.26 -7.39
N ALA A 52 3.03 -21.05 -8.44
CA ALA A 52 1.89 -21.96 -8.52
C ALA A 52 1.81 -22.87 -7.28
N SER A 53 0.60 -23.24 -6.89
CA SER A 53 0.25 -24.05 -5.70
C SER A 53 0.49 -23.42 -4.32
N THR A 54 0.77 -22.11 -4.26
CA THR A 54 0.88 -21.41 -2.97
C THR A 54 -0.48 -21.29 -2.29
N ASN A 55 -0.53 -21.56 -0.98
CA ASN A 55 -1.74 -21.42 -0.17
C ASN A 55 -2.08 -19.94 0.09
N LEU A 56 -3.23 -19.49 -0.41
CA LEU A 56 -3.73 -18.14 -0.21
C LEU A 56 -4.52 -18.08 1.10
N SER A 57 -3.80 -17.82 2.19
CA SER A 57 -4.40 -17.68 3.52
C SER A 57 -5.42 -16.53 3.60
N GLY A 58 -6.50 -16.73 4.36
CA GLY A 58 -7.52 -15.69 4.59
C GLY A 58 -8.59 -15.55 3.50
N LEU A 59 -8.50 -16.27 2.38
CA LEU A 59 -9.55 -16.31 1.36
C LEU A 59 -10.72 -17.22 1.74
N THR A 60 -10.43 -18.31 2.45
CA THR A 60 -11.44 -19.28 2.89
C THR A 60 -12.21 -18.72 4.09
N TRP A 61 -13.48 -18.39 3.89
CA TRP A 61 -14.35 -17.83 4.92
C TRP A 61 -15.26 -18.86 5.60
N LEU A 62 -15.64 -19.93 4.89
CA LEU A 62 -16.47 -21.02 5.40
C LEU A 62 -15.62 -22.11 6.08
N LYS A 63 -16.18 -22.72 7.12
CA LYS A 63 -15.59 -23.89 7.77
C LYS A 63 -15.69 -25.10 6.84
N GLY A 64 -14.60 -25.84 6.68
CA GLY A 64 -14.55 -27.07 5.87
C GLY A 64 -14.38 -26.85 4.36
N GLN A 65 -14.23 -25.61 3.89
CA GLN A 65 -13.80 -25.36 2.51
C GLN A 65 -12.31 -25.71 2.36
N PRO A 66 -11.91 -26.29 1.22
CA PRO A 66 -10.51 -26.56 0.95
C PRO A 66 -9.70 -25.25 0.90
N PRO A 67 -8.38 -25.31 1.16
CA PRO A 67 -7.52 -24.15 1.01
C PRO A 67 -7.48 -23.69 -0.45
N VAL A 68 -7.60 -22.38 -0.67
CA VAL A 68 -7.44 -21.80 -2.00
C VAL A 68 -5.95 -21.81 -2.36
N LEU A 69 -5.61 -22.53 -3.43
CA LEU A 69 -4.26 -22.59 -3.96
C LEU A 69 -4.14 -21.68 -5.18
N ALA A 70 -3.00 -21.00 -5.31
CA ALA A 70 -2.70 -20.22 -6.50
C ALA A 70 -2.54 -21.14 -7.72
N LEU A 71 -3.24 -20.81 -8.80
CA LEU A 71 -3.05 -21.43 -10.12
C LEU A 71 -1.78 -20.89 -10.79
N GLU A 72 -1.41 -21.46 -11.94
CA GLU A 72 -0.31 -21.00 -12.77
C GLU A 72 -0.64 -19.66 -13.47
N ASP A 73 0.38 -18.84 -13.79
CA ASP A 73 0.20 -17.49 -14.34
C ASP A 73 -0.61 -17.47 -15.66
N SER A 74 -0.53 -18.56 -16.43
CA SER A 74 -1.22 -18.73 -17.71
C SER A 74 -2.70 -19.05 -17.60
N GLU A 75 -3.15 -19.55 -16.44
CA GLU A 75 -4.54 -19.91 -16.19
C GLU A 75 -5.36 -18.68 -15.80
N TYR A 76 -4.69 -17.61 -15.35
CA TYR A 76 -5.35 -16.34 -15.08
C TYR A 76 -5.63 -15.56 -16.36
N PRO A 77 -6.78 -14.88 -16.44
CA PRO A 77 -7.08 -14.02 -17.57
C PRO A 77 -6.06 -12.90 -17.77
N GLY A 78 -5.72 -12.59 -19.02
CA GLY A 78 -4.70 -11.59 -19.36
C GLY A 78 -4.96 -10.16 -18.84
N TRP A 79 -6.21 -9.81 -18.51
CA TRP A 79 -6.52 -8.50 -17.94
C TRP A 79 -5.89 -8.29 -16.55
N LEU A 80 -5.63 -9.36 -15.80
CA LEU A 80 -5.06 -9.30 -14.44
C LEU A 80 -3.71 -8.58 -14.44
N TRP A 81 -2.88 -8.90 -15.42
CA TRP A 81 -1.52 -8.39 -15.54
C TRP A 81 -1.47 -6.93 -15.98
N THR A 82 -2.52 -6.45 -16.64
CA THR A 82 -2.62 -5.05 -17.11
C THR A 82 -3.18 -4.09 -16.05
N LEU A 83 -3.59 -4.58 -14.87
CA LEU A 83 -4.26 -3.75 -13.85
C LEU A 83 -3.35 -2.72 -13.20
N LEU A 84 -2.07 -3.05 -13.04
CA LEU A 84 -1.09 -2.16 -12.41
C LEU A 84 -0.45 -1.21 -13.43
N ASP A 85 -0.72 -1.40 -14.72
CA ASP A 85 -0.21 -0.51 -15.76
C ASP A 85 -0.77 0.90 -15.56
N GLU A 86 0.11 1.89 -15.69
CA GLU A 86 -0.28 3.28 -15.59
C GLU A 86 -1.34 3.60 -16.64
N LYS A 87 -2.52 4.02 -16.17
CA LYS A 87 -3.59 4.44 -17.05
C LYS A 87 -3.19 5.72 -17.75
N LYS A 88 -2.77 5.60 -19.01
CA LYS A 88 -2.45 6.75 -19.86
C LYS A 88 -3.64 7.73 -19.87
N PRO A 89 -3.44 9.02 -19.58
CA PRO A 89 -4.49 10.00 -19.79
C PRO A 89 -4.83 9.98 -21.28
N GLY A 90 -6.10 9.73 -21.60
CA GLY A 90 -6.60 9.95 -22.96
C GLY A 90 -6.58 11.45 -23.27
N ASP A 91 -7.08 11.83 -24.45
CA ASP A 91 -7.13 13.22 -24.97
C ASP A 91 -8.08 14.17 -24.19
N GLY A 92 -8.24 13.94 -22.89
CA GLY A 92 -9.03 14.73 -21.95
C GLY A 92 -8.69 14.35 -20.50
N THR A 93 -9.08 15.21 -19.55
CA THR A 93 -8.82 14.99 -18.11
C THR A 93 -9.29 13.59 -17.71
N SER A 94 -8.41 12.81 -17.08
CA SER A 94 -8.74 11.43 -16.70
C SER A 94 -9.99 11.39 -15.82
N LYS A 95 -10.74 10.28 -15.82
CA LYS A 95 -11.90 10.10 -14.94
C LYS A 95 -11.54 10.37 -13.46
N ALA A 96 -10.30 10.05 -13.07
CA ALA A 96 -9.77 10.30 -11.74
C ALA A 96 -9.56 11.81 -11.47
N GLU A 97 -8.96 12.55 -12.40
CA GLU A 97 -8.80 14.01 -12.32
C GLU A 97 -10.13 14.73 -12.26
N ARG A 98 -11.09 14.39 -13.12
CA ARG A 98 -12.44 15.01 -13.09
C ARG A 98 -13.13 14.78 -11.75
N ARG A 99 -12.97 13.59 -11.17
CA ARG A 99 -13.46 13.29 -9.81
C ARG A 99 -12.73 14.13 -8.75
N LYS A 100 -11.43 14.34 -8.88
CA LYS A 100 -10.64 15.20 -7.99
C LYS A 100 -11.14 16.65 -8.04
N GLN A 101 -11.23 17.23 -9.25
CA GLN A 101 -11.74 18.58 -9.47
C GLN A 101 -13.16 18.76 -8.91
N ASN A 102 -14.06 17.80 -9.13
CA ASN A 102 -15.41 17.88 -8.58
C ASN A 102 -15.41 17.85 -7.04
N ARG A 103 -14.58 17.01 -6.40
CA ARG A 103 -14.44 17.02 -4.94
C ARG A 103 -13.91 18.37 -4.44
N ASP A 104 -12.93 18.95 -5.12
CA ASP A 104 -12.33 20.23 -4.70
C ASP A 104 -13.32 21.38 -4.85
N LYS A 105 -14.11 21.40 -5.93
CA LYS A 105 -15.23 22.34 -6.12
C LYS A 105 -16.27 22.23 -5.02
N ILE A 106 -16.70 21.00 -4.69
CA ILE A 106 -17.69 20.78 -3.62
C ILE A 106 -17.14 21.24 -2.27
N LYS A 107 -15.88 20.91 -1.96
CA LYS A 107 -15.21 21.35 -0.72
C LYS A 107 -15.15 22.87 -0.62
N LEU A 108 -14.73 23.54 -1.70
CA LEU A 108 -14.64 24.99 -1.74
C LEU A 108 -16.01 25.64 -1.57
N GLN A 109 -17.02 25.14 -2.27
CA GLN A 109 -18.39 25.65 -2.17
C GLN A 109 -18.96 25.46 -0.75
N ASN A 110 -18.74 24.30 -0.14
CA ASN A 110 -19.20 24.03 1.22
C ASN A 110 -18.47 24.92 2.23
N PHE A 111 -17.16 25.16 2.05
CA PHE A 111 -16.38 26.08 2.86
C PHE A 111 -16.92 27.52 2.78
N MET A 112 -17.18 28.02 1.56
CA MET A 112 -17.70 29.37 1.33
C MET A 112 -19.13 29.57 1.88
N LYS A 113 -19.90 28.49 2.01
CA LYS A 113 -21.26 28.52 2.58
C LYS A 113 -21.29 28.39 4.12
N SER A 114 -20.18 27.99 4.74
CA SER A 114 -20.09 27.79 6.20
C SER A 114 -19.53 28.98 6.99
N GLN A 115 -19.15 30.06 6.31
CA GLN A 115 -18.80 31.36 6.92
C GLN A 115 -20.05 32.25 6.95
#